data_AF-A0A950TZN6-F1
#
_entry.id   AF-A0A950TZN6-F1
#
_cell.length_a   1.000
_cell.length_b   1.000
_cell.length_c   1.000
_cell.angle_alpha   90.00
_cell.angle_beta   90.00
_cell.angle_gamma   90.00
#
_symmetry.space_group_name_H-M   'P 1'
#
loop_
_entity.id
_entity.type
_entity.pdbx_description
1 polymer ?
#
loop_
_entity_poly.entity_id
_entity_poly.type
_entity_poly.pdbx_seq_one_letter_code
_entity_poly.pdbx_strand_id
1 'polypeptide(L)'
;VPFSHQHHVAGLGIDCRFCHTTVEVAGNASLPPTYTCMTCHSQVWTDAAILAPIRESLANNTPIEWHRITDLPDYVYFNHAIHINKGVGCQSCHGEVERMPLMQKAKSMTMGFCLDCHANPGPNLRPKDQIFNTDWHRSKDPLSPEALMAQYNVGGRNLTDCSVCHR
;
A
#
# COMPACT_ATOMS: atom_id res chain seq x y z
N VAL A 1 -11.02 -0.55 -15.44
CA VAL A 1 -9.96 -1.43 -16.00
C VAL A 1 -9.65 -2.51 -14.99
N PRO A 2 -9.74 -3.81 -15.32
CA PRO A 2 -9.39 -4.90 -14.42
C PRO A 2 -7.86 -5.00 -14.27
N PHE A 3 -7.30 -4.18 -13.37
CA PHE A 3 -5.86 -4.12 -13.14
C PHE A 3 -5.38 -5.31 -12.30
N SER A 4 -4.41 -6.06 -12.84
CA SER A 4 -3.81 -7.22 -12.17
C SER A 4 -2.50 -6.85 -11.49
N HIS A 5 -2.51 -6.80 -10.15
CA HIS A 5 -1.29 -6.65 -9.36
C HIS A 5 -0.40 -7.87 -9.50
N GLN A 6 -0.99 -9.07 -9.62
CA GLN A 6 -0.22 -10.30 -9.84
C GLN A 6 0.67 -10.22 -11.06
N HIS A 7 0.15 -9.74 -12.18
CA HIS A 7 0.95 -9.62 -13.39
C HIS A 7 2.07 -8.58 -13.24
N HIS A 8 1.75 -7.39 -12.72
CA HIS A 8 2.71 -6.29 -12.69
C HIS A 8 3.77 -6.44 -11.59
N VAL A 9 3.40 -6.97 -10.42
CA VAL A 9 4.32 -7.10 -9.28
C VAL A 9 5.04 -8.43 -9.32
N ALA A 10 4.32 -9.56 -9.21
CA ALA A 10 4.98 -10.87 -9.19
C ALA A 10 5.50 -11.30 -10.58
N GLY A 11 4.77 -10.96 -11.66
CA GLY A 11 5.17 -11.33 -13.02
C GLY A 11 6.30 -10.47 -13.60
N LEU A 12 6.26 -9.15 -13.38
CA LEU A 12 7.22 -8.20 -13.98
C LEU A 12 8.21 -7.60 -12.98
N GLY A 13 8.04 -7.83 -11.67
CA GLY A 13 8.92 -7.30 -10.63
C GLY A 13 8.80 -5.80 -10.40
N ILE A 14 7.68 -5.17 -10.78
CA ILE A 14 7.49 -3.72 -10.61
C ILE A 14 7.28 -3.40 -9.13
N ASP A 15 8.12 -2.52 -8.59
CA ASP A 15 8.02 -2.02 -7.22
C ASP A 15 6.72 -1.23 -7.00
N CYS A 16 6.10 -1.40 -5.82
CA CYS A 16 4.86 -0.74 -5.44
C CYS A 16 4.87 0.78 -5.66
N ARG A 17 6.01 1.43 -5.43
CA ARG A 17 6.18 2.88 -5.49
C ARG A 17 6.19 3.43 -6.91
N PHE A 18 6.38 2.58 -7.92
CA PHE A 18 6.30 3.02 -9.32
C PHE A 18 4.92 3.60 -9.63
N CYS A 19 3.86 2.97 -9.13
CA CYS A 19 2.49 3.44 -9.28
C CYS A 19 2.01 4.26 -8.07
N HIS A 20 2.38 3.87 -6.85
CA HIS A 20 1.95 4.50 -5.61
C HIS A 20 3.04 5.43 -5.06
N THR A 21 3.33 6.50 -5.79
CA THR A 21 4.50 7.35 -5.58
C THR A 21 4.50 8.12 -4.25
N THR A 22 3.34 8.40 -3.67
CA THR A 22 3.23 9.22 -2.46
C THR A 22 3.27 8.44 -1.14
N VAL A 23 3.37 7.11 -1.18
CA VAL A 23 3.21 6.25 0.02
C VAL A 23 4.20 6.55 1.14
N GLU A 24 5.40 7.03 0.81
CA GLU A 24 6.47 7.32 1.76
C GLU A 24 6.38 8.73 2.36
N VAL A 25 5.61 9.63 1.74
CA VAL A 25 5.65 11.08 2.03
C VAL A 25 4.30 11.71 2.34
N ALA A 26 3.18 11.11 1.92
CA ALA A 26 1.84 11.64 2.10
C ALA A 26 0.94 10.75 2.95
N GLY A 27 -0.18 11.32 3.42
CA GLY A 27 -1.17 10.57 4.19
C GLY A 27 -1.93 9.53 3.35
N ASN A 28 -2.10 9.79 2.06
CA ASN A 28 -2.70 8.89 1.09
C ASN A 28 -1.64 8.21 0.21
N ALA A 29 -1.85 6.93 -0.08
CA ALA A 29 -1.23 6.27 -1.22
C ALA A 29 -1.94 6.75 -2.49
N SER A 30 -1.27 7.56 -3.31
CA SER A 30 -1.82 8.02 -4.58
C SER A 30 -2.18 6.84 -5.47
N LEU A 31 -3.28 6.96 -6.21
CA LEU A 31 -3.54 6.07 -7.34
C LEU A 31 -2.82 6.59 -8.58
N PRO A 32 -2.30 5.71 -9.45
CA PRO A 32 -1.52 6.15 -10.60
C PRO A 32 -2.40 6.93 -11.59
N PRO A 33 -1.90 8.06 -12.14
CA PRO A 33 -2.54 8.71 -13.26
C PRO A 33 -2.42 7.86 -14.53
N THR A 34 -3.25 8.16 -15.53
CA THR A 34 -3.25 7.47 -16.83
C THR A 34 -1.88 7.42 -17.50
N TYR A 35 -1.09 8.48 -17.34
CA TYR A 35 0.28 8.55 -17.88
C TYR A 35 1.22 7.46 -17.34
N THR A 36 1.04 7.01 -16.10
CA THR A 36 1.83 5.90 -15.55
C THR A 36 1.56 4.62 -16.35
N CYS A 37 0.29 4.33 -16.67
CA CYS A 37 -0.07 3.19 -17.52
C CYS A 37 0.50 3.34 -18.93
N MET A 38 0.42 4.55 -19.49
CA MET A 38 0.85 4.85 -20.86
C MET A 38 2.37 4.93 -21.03
N THR A 39 3.13 4.95 -19.95
CA THR A 39 4.60 4.84 -19.99
C THR A 39 5.03 3.57 -20.73
N CYS A 40 4.31 2.47 -20.52
CA CYS A 40 4.52 1.22 -21.25
C CYS A 40 3.44 0.97 -22.30
N HIS A 41 2.15 1.17 -21.95
CA HIS A 41 1.03 0.81 -22.83
C HIS A 41 0.82 1.71 -24.05
N SER A 42 1.69 2.71 -24.25
CA SER A 42 1.86 3.38 -25.54
C SER A 42 2.59 2.52 -26.58
N GLN A 43 3.29 1.47 -26.15
CA GLN A 43 4.10 0.59 -27.00
C GLN A 43 3.80 -0.91 -26.79
N VAL A 44 3.33 -1.30 -25.60
CA VAL A 44 3.00 -2.70 -25.29
C VAL A 44 1.49 -2.91 -25.20
N TRP A 45 1.01 -3.95 -25.88
CA TRP A 45 -0.42 -4.32 -25.86
C TRP A 45 -1.34 -3.17 -26.29
N THR A 46 -0.86 -2.32 -27.20
CA THR A 46 -1.49 -1.05 -27.60
C THR A 46 -2.95 -1.21 -28.04
N ASP A 47 -3.29 -2.32 -28.70
CA ASP A 47 -4.63 -2.56 -29.25
C ASP A 47 -5.48 -3.52 -28.40
N ALA A 48 -4.98 -3.94 -27.23
CA ALA A 48 -5.73 -4.83 -26.37
C ALA A 48 -7.06 -4.16 -25.92
N ALA A 49 -8.17 -4.88 -26.09
CA ALA A 49 -9.51 -4.37 -25.75
C ALA A 49 -9.61 -3.95 -24.28
N ILE A 50 -8.94 -4.68 -23.39
CA ILE A 50 -8.93 -4.42 -21.94
C ILE A 50 -8.33 -3.05 -21.57
N LEU A 51 -7.49 -2.48 -22.44
CA LEU A 51 -6.83 -1.20 -22.26
C LEU A 51 -7.57 -0.04 -22.93
N ALA A 52 -8.71 -0.29 -23.59
CA ALA A 52 -9.51 0.77 -24.19
C ALA A 52 -9.82 1.92 -23.22
N PRO A 53 -10.20 1.68 -21.95
CA PRO A 53 -10.48 2.79 -21.03
C PRO A 53 -9.23 3.62 -20.67
N ILE A 54 -8.02 3.03 -20.71
CA ILE A 54 -6.77 3.77 -20.48
C ILE A 54 -6.49 4.70 -21.67
N ARG A 55 -6.69 4.20 -22.91
CA ARG A 55 -6.50 5.00 -24.13
C ARG A 55 -7.53 6.12 -24.23
N GLU A 56 -8.79 5.85 -23.91
CA GLU A 56 -9.85 6.86 -23.86
C GLU A 56 -9.57 7.92 -22.80
N SER A 57 -9.13 7.50 -21.61
CA SER A 57 -8.71 8.41 -20.55
C SER A 57 -7.59 9.35 -21.00
N LEU A 58 -6.59 8.83 -21.72
CA LEU A 58 -5.50 9.63 -22.27
C LEU A 58 -6.01 10.60 -23.36
N ALA A 59 -6.78 10.10 -24.32
CA ALA A 59 -7.26 10.88 -25.46
C ALA A 59 -8.19 12.03 -25.06
N ASN A 60 -9.04 11.80 -24.08
CA ASN A 60 -10.03 12.78 -23.62
C ASN A 60 -9.55 13.61 -22.43
N ASN A 61 -8.36 13.32 -21.90
CA ASN A 61 -7.82 13.93 -20.68
C ASN A 61 -8.77 13.81 -19.46
N THR A 62 -9.50 12.68 -19.38
CA THR A 62 -10.41 12.36 -18.28
C THR A 62 -9.77 11.31 -17.40
N PRO A 63 -9.56 11.55 -16.09
CA PRO A 63 -8.94 10.58 -15.20
C PRO A 63 -9.69 9.24 -15.14
N ILE A 64 -8.97 8.15 -14.92
CA ILE A 64 -9.57 6.83 -14.68
C ILE A 64 -10.31 6.87 -13.34
N GLU A 65 -11.58 6.50 -13.35
CA GLU A 65 -12.36 6.30 -12.14
C GLU A 65 -12.03 4.95 -11.52
N TRP A 66 -11.21 4.98 -10.48
CA TRP A 66 -10.83 3.79 -9.73
C TRP A 66 -11.82 3.52 -8.59
N HIS A 67 -12.27 2.28 -8.48
CA HIS A 67 -12.98 1.82 -7.29
C HIS A 67 -11.99 1.52 -6.17
N ARG A 68 -12.05 2.30 -5.10
CA ARG A 68 -11.21 2.08 -3.91
C ARG A 68 -11.77 0.89 -3.12
N ILE A 69 -10.92 -0.12 -2.91
CA ILE A 69 -11.29 -1.36 -2.20
C ILE A 69 -11.10 -1.24 -0.68
N THR A 70 -10.00 -0.60 -0.27
CA THR A 70 -9.74 -0.28 1.14
C THR A 70 -10.09 1.18 1.35
N ASP A 71 -11.27 1.40 1.90
CA ASP A 71 -11.77 2.73 2.23
C ASP A 71 -12.11 2.80 3.72
N LEU A 72 -11.66 3.88 4.35
CA LEU A 72 -11.93 4.19 5.75
C LEU A 72 -12.94 5.33 5.79
N PRO A 73 -13.81 5.40 6.81
CA PRO A 73 -14.71 6.53 6.96
C PRO A 73 -13.96 7.86 7.04
N ASP A 74 -14.54 8.93 6.50
CA ASP A 74 -13.88 10.25 6.42
C ASP A 74 -13.50 10.87 7.77
N TYR A 75 -14.15 10.44 8.86
CA TYR A 75 -13.82 10.86 10.23
C TYR A 75 -12.59 10.11 10.82
N VAL A 76 -11.94 9.26 10.02
CA VAL A 76 -10.69 8.58 10.36
C VAL A 76 -9.56 9.18 9.53
N TYR A 77 -8.72 9.96 10.18
CA TYR A 77 -7.48 10.43 9.59
C TYR A 77 -6.45 9.30 9.58
N PHE A 78 -6.15 8.77 8.40
CA PHE A 78 -5.07 7.80 8.17
C PHE A 78 -3.90 8.46 7.45
N ASN A 79 -2.67 8.07 7.80
CA ASN A 79 -1.46 8.57 7.17
C ASN A 79 -0.52 7.44 6.76
N HIS A 80 -0.33 7.19 5.46
CA HIS A 80 0.56 6.13 4.96
C HIS A 80 2.03 6.36 5.36
N ALA A 81 2.53 7.58 5.13
CA ALA A 81 3.93 7.91 5.34
C ALA A 81 4.43 7.58 6.75
N ILE A 82 3.65 7.84 7.80
CA ILE A 82 4.10 7.51 9.16
C ILE A 82 4.26 6.00 9.38
N HIS A 83 3.37 5.17 8.83
CA HIS A 83 3.45 3.73 8.99
C HIS A 83 4.65 3.16 8.24
N ILE A 84 4.83 3.58 6.99
CA ILE A 84 5.96 3.19 6.16
C ILE A 84 7.29 3.61 6.81
N ASN A 85 7.41 4.87 7.23
CA ASN A 85 8.64 5.39 7.85
C ASN A 85 8.94 4.77 9.23
N LYS A 86 7.94 4.15 9.87
CA LYS A 86 8.09 3.39 11.12
C LYS A 86 8.26 1.88 10.89
N GLY A 87 8.46 1.46 9.64
CA GLY A 87 8.80 0.07 9.30
C GLY A 87 7.60 -0.86 9.17
N VAL A 88 6.38 -0.35 8.99
CA VAL A 88 5.23 -1.19 8.68
C VAL A 88 5.21 -1.46 7.18
N GLY A 89 5.25 -2.73 6.77
CA GLY A 89 5.20 -3.09 5.35
C GLY A 89 3.77 -3.24 4.81
N CYS A 90 3.62 -3.13 3.48
CA CYS A 90 2.34 -3.11 2.79
C CYS A 90 1.47 -4.34 3.12
N GLN A 91 2.08 -5.52 3.17
CA GLN A 91 1.37 -6.80 3.36
C GLN A 91 0.70 -6.93 4.72
N SER A 92 1.20 -6.24 5.76
CA SER A 92 0.59 -6.28 7.09
C SER A 92 -0.85 -5.73 7.06
N CYS A 93 -1.12 -4.78 6.16
CA CYS A 93 -2.44 -4.16 5.98
C CYS A 93 -3.17 -4.65 4.71
N HIS A 94 -2.49 -4.75 3.58
CA HIS A 94 -3.11 -5.05 2.28
C HIS A 94 -3.06 -6.52 1.89
N GLY A 95 -2.36 -7.37 2.66
CA GLY A 95 -2.13 -8.77 2.30
C GLY A 95 -1.13 -8.94 1.15
N GLU A 96 -1.07 -10.14 0.60
CA GLU A 96 -0.19 -10.53 -0.52
C GLU A 96 -0.72 -9.97 -1.86
N VAL A 97 -0.64 -8.64 -2.02
CA VAL A 97 -1.14 -7.92 -3.20
C VAL A 97 -0.49 -8.41 -4.49
N GLU A 98 0.78 -8.81 -4.44
CA GLU A 98 1.49 -9.41 -5.56
C GLU A 98 0.91 -10.74 -6.03
N ARG A 99 -0.01 -11.35 -5.28
CA ARG A 99 -0.73 -12.56 -5.68
C ARG A 99 -2.18 -12.29 -6.07
N MET A 100 -2.60 -11.03 -6.11
CA MET A 100 -3.98 -10.63 -6.40
C MET A 100 -4.14 -10.27 -7.90
N PRO A 101 -4.84 -11.10 -8.71
CA PRO A 101 -5.18 -10.74 -10.09
C PRO A 101 -6.19 -9.59 -10.15
N LEU A 102 -6.98 -9.43 -9.08
CA LEU A 102 -7.86 -8.29 -8.84
C LEU A 102 -7.74 -7.94 -7.36
N MET A 103 -7.72 -6.64 -7.06
CA MET A 103 -7.56 -6.19 -5.67
C MET A 103 -8.75 -6.62 -4.82
N GLN A 104 -8.46 -7.11 -3.61
CA GLN A 104 -9.47 -7.47 -2.62
C GLN A 104 -9.08 -6.97 -1.23
N LYS A 105 -10.07 -6.82 -0.35
CA LYS A 105 -9.83 -6.38 1.02
C LYS A 105 -9.33 -7.56 1.86
N ALA A 106 -8.01 -7.63 2.08
CA ALA A 106 -7.39 -8.73 2.83
C ALA A 106 -7.55 -8.61 4.36
N LYS A 107 -7.69 -7.39 4.88
CA LYS A 107 -7.87 -7.11 6.32
C LYS A 107 -9.13 -6.30 6.54
N SER A 108 -9.74 -6.44 7.71
CA SER A 108 -11.04 -5.83 8.02
C SER A 108 -11.02 -4.29 8.01
N MET A 109 -9.87 -3.68 8.32
CA MET A 109 -9.72 -2.22 8.48
C MET A 109 -10.73 -1.63 9.47
N THR A 110 -11.09 -2.41 10.48
CA THR A 110 -11.92 -1.95 11.60
C THR A 110 -11.05 -1.24 12.63
N MET A 111 -11.66 -0.43 13.50
CA MET A 111 -10.96 0.19 14.63
C MET A 111 -10.20 -0.85 15.48
N GLY A 112 -10.82 -1.99 15.77
CA GLY A 112 -10.18 -3.09 16.51
C GLY A 112 -8.90 -3.57 15.85
N PHE A 113 -8.90 -3.81 14.53
CA PHE A 113 -7.69 -4.19 13.80
C PHE A 113 -6.57 -3.16 13.95
N CYS A 114 -6.90 -1.86 13.86
CA CYS A 114 -5.92 -0.79 14.03
C CYS A 114 -5.38 -0.73 15.47
N LEU A 115 -6.26 -0.84 16.46
CA LEU A 115 -5.90 -0.79 17.88
C LEU A 115 -5.06 -1.98 18.32
N ASP A 116 -5.37 -3.19 17.83
CA ASP A 116 -4.59 -4.39 18.12
C ASP A 116 -3.13 -4.20 17.66
N CYS A 117 -2.94 -3.63 16.46
CA CYS A 117 -1.61 -3.29 15.95
C CYS A 117 -0.97 -2.14 16.74
N HIS A 118 -1.71 -1.08 17.07
CA HIS A 118 -1.17 0.06 17.82
C HIS A 118 -0.79 -0.30 19.27
N ALA A 119 -1.48 -1.27 19.88
CA ALA A 119 -1.18 -1.79 21.21
C ALA A 119 0.08 -2.67 21.21
N ASN A 120 0.33 -3.41 20.11
CA ASN A 120 1.52 -4.24 19.96
C ASN A 120 2.07 -4.17 18.51
N PRO A 121 2.79 -3.09 18.15
CA PRO A 121 3.21 -2.86 16.77
C PRO A 121 4.40 -3.73 16.36
N GLY A 122 5.24 -4.14 17.31
CA GLY A 122 6.52 -4.83 17.08
C GLY A 122 6.46 -5.99 16.08
N PRO A 123 5.52 -6.94 16.20
CA PRO A 123 5.39 -8.06 15.26
C PRO A 123 5.14 -7.66 13.80
N ASN A 124 4.61 -6.46 13.56
CA ASN A 124 4.31 -5.94 12.23
C ASN A 124 5.43 -5.08 11.63
N LEU A 125 6.43 -4.72 12.45
CA LEU A 125 7.59 -3.95 12.01
C LEU A 125 8.58 -4.83 11.26
N ARG A 126 9.26 -4.22 10.28
CA ARG A 126 10.34 -4.82 9.48
C ARG A 126 11.45 -3.81 9.18
N PRO A 127 12.67 -4.26 8.83
CA PRO A 127 13.77 -3.40 8.39
C PRO A 127 13.39 -2.52 7.20
N LYS A 128 14.05 -1.35 7.06
CA LYS A 128 13.70 -0.33 6.06
C LYS A 128 13.79 -0.85 4.63
N ASP A 129 14.81 -1.65 4.35
CA ASP A 129 15.06 -2.29 3.06
C ASP A 129 14.05 -3.41 2.74
N GLN A 130 13.25 -3.83 3.71
CA GLN A 130 12.27 -4.91 3.58
C GLN A 130 10.81 -4.42 3.53
N ILE A 131 10.56 -3.11 3.64
CA ILE A 131 9.21 -2.51 3.66
C ILE A 131 8.38 -2.94 2.45
N PHE A 132 8.97 -2.87 1.26
CA PHE A 132 8.32 -3.17 -0.02
C PHE A 132 8.64 -4.57 -0.54
N ASN A 133 9.42 -5.36 0.21
CA ASN A 133 9.72 -6.74 -0.17
C ASN A 133 8.49 -7.62 0.07
N THR A 134 7.97 -8.22 -1.01
CA THR A 134 6.81 -9.10 -1.00
C THR A 134 7.11 -10.51 -0.48
N ASP A 135 8.38 -10.91 -0.45
CA ASP A 135 8.79 -12.23 0.05
C ASP A 135 9.31 -12.19 1.50
N TRP A 136 9.16 -11.03 2.17
CA TRP A 136 9.59 -10.90 3.55
C TRP A 136 8.66 -11.67 4.51
N HIS A 137 9.28 -12.46 5.39
CA HIS A 137 8.57 -13.19 6.43
C HIS A 137 9.18 -12.91 7.80
N ARG A 138 8.32 -12.52 8.75
CA ARG A 138 8.75 -12.16 10.12
C ARG A 138 9.57 -13.25 10.82
N SER A 139 9.23 -14.51 10.60
CA SER A 139 9.91 -15.66 11.21
C SER A 139 11.38 -15.81 10.79
N LYS A 140 11.78 -15.18 9.68
CA LYS A 140 13.15 -15.18 9.16
C LYS A 140 13.92 -13.91 9.51
N ASP A 141 13.28 -12.95 10.16
CA ASP A 141 13.90 -11.67 10.50
C ASP A 141 14.85 -11.85 11.70
N PRO A 142 16.14 -11.49 11.57
CA PRO A 142 17.09 -11.60 12.67
C PRO A 142 16.84 -10.56 13.78
N LEU A 143 16.16 -9.45 13.49
CA LEU A 143 15.87 -8.43 14.49
C LEU A 143 14.61 -8.79 15.27
N SER A 144 14.65 -8.60 16.59
CA SER A 144 13.47 -8.81 17.44
C SER A 144 12.45 -7.68 17.26
N PRO A 145 11.17 -7.89 17.63
CA PRO A 145 10.16 -6.84 17.61
C PRO A 145 10.60 -5.62 18.42
N GLU A 146 11.21 -5.84 19.58
CA GLU A 146 11.71 -4.82 20.50
C GLU A 146 12.87 -4.03 19.89
N ALA A 147 13.79 -4.72 19.21
CA ALA A 147 14.91 -4.07 18.52
C ALA A 147 14.41 -3.12 17.41
N LEU A 148 13.43 -3.55 16.63
CA LEU A 148 12.82 -2.72 15.58
C LEU A 148 12.03 -1.55 16.18
N MET A 149 11.26 -1.79 17.24
CA MET A 149 10.55 -0.70 17.94
C MET A 149 11.55 0.36 18.46
N ALA A 150 12.66 -0.07 19.07
CA ALA A 150 13.72 0.83 19.51
C ALA A 150 14.36 1.58 18.35
N GLN A 151 14.71 0.89 17.26
CA GLN A 151 15.28 1.50 16.05
C GLN A 151 14.38 2.58 15.44
N TYR A 152 13.07 2.35 15.45
CA TYR A 152 12.08 3.28 14.89
C TYR A 152 11.52 4.28 15.91
N ASN A 153 11.98 4.27 17.15
CA ASN A 153 11.42 5.08 18.24
C ASN A 153 9.89 4.92 18.35
N VAL A 154 9.43 3.67 18.38
CA VAL A 154 8.02 3.27 18.58
C VAL A 154 7.85 2.80 20.02
N GLY A 155 6.80 3.28 20.71
CA GLY A 155 6.51 2.94 22.11
C GLY A 155 6.65 4.09 23.12
N GLY A 156 7.18 5.26 22.70
CA GLY A 156 7.32 6.44 23.56
C GLY A 156 6.05 7.27 23.79
N ARG A 157 4.90 6.85 23.25
CA ARG A 157 3.60 7.52 23.41
C ARG A 157 2.47 6.49 23.32
N ASN A 158 1.32 6.82 23.88
CA ASN A 158 0.14 6.00 23.68
C ASN A 158 -0.36 6.13 22.23
N LEU A 159 -0.37 5.03 21.48
CA LEU A 159 -0.84 5.00 20.08
C LEU A 159 -2.34 4.71 19.98
N THR A 160 -3.02 4.42 21.11
CA THR A 160 -4.45 4.09 21.15
C THR A 160 -5.32 5.27 21.54
N ASP A 161 -4.74 6.46 21.73
CA ASP A 161 -5.51 7.68 22.01
C ASP A 161 -6.34 8.10 20.80
N CYS A 162 -7.57 8.58 21.05
CA CYS A 162 -8.50 8.99 19.99
C CYS A 162 -7.91 10.05 19.06
N SER A 163 -7.09 10.97 19.58
CA SER A 163 -6.46 12.07 18.84
C SER A 163 -5.45 11.60 17.78
N VAL A 164 -5.04 10.33 17.82
CA VAL A 164 -4.15 9.74 16.81
C VAL A 164 -4.86 9.62 15.46
N CYS A 165 -6.17 9.32 15.46
CA CYS A 165 -6.94 9.01 14.25
C CYS A 165 -8.19 9.88 14.07
N HIS A 166 -8.77 10.41 15.15
CA HIS A 166 -10.00 11.20 15.13
C HIS A 166 -9.70 12.66 15.44
N ARG A 167 -9.59 13.48 14.40
CA ARG A 167 -9.23 14.89 14.47
C ARG A 167 -9.95 15.71 13.41
#